data_AF-A0A535AJB8-F1
#
_entry.id   AF-A0A535AJB8-F1
#
_cell.length_a   1.000
_cell.length_b   1.000
_cell.length_c   1.000
_cell.angle_alpha   90.00
_cell.angle_beta   90.00
_cell.angle_gamma   90.00
#
_symmetry.space_group_name_H-M   'P 1'
#
loop_
_entity.id
_entity.type
_entity.pdbx_description
1 polymer ?
#
loop_
_entity_poly.entity_id
_entity_poly.type
_entity_poly.pdbx_seq_one_letter_code
_entity_poly.pdbx_strand_id
1 'polypeptide(L)'
;MSAVRIGLAALFIAASVFSGRPADASTADLVAHLDQLSEAFPGGVGLWISDPNASKPLYTRNPDEQVITASLYKLGVLMETERRVEAGELHYNDIITIQPEDVSEDGSFEAVGTELTIDQALEAMITISDNGTAQALWHLLGGANIDATLAKVGIPDFHVAFDSSEDNVATPRAIAQFFTLLAKKQLVSLAASERMLARLERQEINDRLPAALPDGVVVAHKTGNLLGLAHDAGIIFTPSGPRIVVAMTWDAYDEDANAFIANVGALVYSAVLEPPANARYSVPRAAVVGDTDAKLRVTVTVTNAGEKAWAGSGVDSVGLIWELRDDDGSLVTSSPGATRMPALAPGRSTNVGLQIATPGIPGLYHVTIGLVDSAGRGLSALGAATASFDVKTHLPFLVNASVNIPIALHRGEASLLVVKYVALATSGIVDHNLILAWQAIDVRTSRTVIQGTTAIGVLKPGADGFFYAPFLAPNIRGSYKLTYELREGDVAVSETATTNVTINQPRTYPDDEGGRTPGPITITPQPTPRLRIPFPSPTGNVVPSLNLPSLPTPRGKPTPTPR
;
A
#
# COMPACT_ATOMS: atom_id res chain seq x y z
N MET A 1 19.78 -33.35 -60.70
CA MET A 1 19.37 -33.85 -59.37
C MET A 1 20.62 -34.18 -58.58
N SER A 2 21.09 -33.25 -57.75
CA SER A 2 22.12 -33.51 -56.74
C SER A 2 21.72 -32.78 -55.47
N ALA A 3 21.27 -33.55 -54.48
CA ALA A 3 20.94 -33.07 -53.15
C ALA A 3 22.20 -33.14 -52.28
N VAL A 4 22.71 -31.98 -51.87
CA VAL A 4 23.72 -31.87 -50.81
C VAL A 4 22.98 -31.71 -49.49
N ARG A 5 23.17 -32.68 -48.59
CA ARG A 5 22.71 -32.63 -47.20
C ARG A 5 23.56 -31.61 -46.44
N ILE A 6 22.96 -30.55 -45.92
CA ILE A 6 23.57 -29.66 -44.93
C ILE A 6 23.01 -30.05 -43.57
N GLY A 7 23.89 -30.49 -42.68
CA GLY A 7 23.57 -30.83 -41.30
C GLY A 7 23.23 -29.59 -40.50
N LEU A 8 22.10 -29.63 -39.80
CA LEU A 8 21.66 -28.61 -38.87
C LEU A 8 22.41 -28.82 -37.53
N ALA A 9 23.45 -28.03 -37.27
CA ALA A 9 24.02 -27.91 -35.94
C ALA A 9 23.18 -26.91 -35.14
N ALA A 10 22.32 -27.40 -34.25
CA ALA A 10 21.59 -26.58 -33.30
C ALA A 10 22.59 -26.06 -32.25
N LEU A 11 22.95 -24.78 -32.35
CA LEU A 11 23.68 -24.07 -31.32
C LEU A 11 22.68 -23.76 -30.19
N PHE A 12 22.71 -24.56 -29.12
CA PHE A 12 22.04 -24.21 -27.87
C PHE A 12 22.75 -22.98 -27.28
N ILE A 13 22.23 -21.79 -27.55
CA ILE A 13 22.54 -20.61 -26.75
C ILE A 13 21.81 -20.83 -25.43
N ALA A 14 22.57 -21.20 -24.41
CA ALA A 14 22.11 -21.13 -23.03
C ALA A 14 21.65 -19.69 -22.78
N ALA A 15 20.34 -19.51 -22.62
CA ALA A 15 19.76 -18.25 -22.19
C ALA A 15 20.24 -18.02 -20.75
N SER A 16 21.36 -17.30 -20.63
CA SER A 16 21.71 -16.61 -19.41
C SER A 16 20.56 -15.66 -19.12
N VAL A 17 19.73 -16.00 -18.13
CA VAL A 17 18.70 -15.12 -17.61
C VAL A 17 19.42 -13.92 -16.97
N PHE A 18 19.70 -12.90 -17.77
CA PHE A 18 20.01 -11.58 -17.27
C PHE A 18 18.71 -11.02 -16.68
N SER A 19 18.53 -11.17 -15.38
CA SER A 19 17.53 -10.45 -14.61
C SER A 19 17.93 -8.97 -14.49
N GLY A 20 17.87 -8.25 -15.61
CA GLY A 20 17.77 -6.79 -15.64
C GLY A 20 16.35 -6.36 -15.26
N ARG A 21 16.22 -5.27 -14.50
CA ARG A 21 14.93 -4.75 -14.03
C ARG A 21 14.21 -4.03 -15.18
N PRO A 22 12.91 -4.29 -15.44
CA PRO A 22 12.21 -3.73 -16.60
C PRO A 22 12.15 -2.19 -16.66
N ALA A 23 12.16 -1.48 -15.53
CA ALA A 23 12.02 -0.02 -15.47
C ALA A 23 13.35 0.75 -15.63
N ASP A 24 14.45 0.23 -15.06
CA ASP A 24 15.80 0.83 -15.18
C ASP A 24 16.29 0.73 -16.64
N ALA A 25 16.05 -0.42 -17.27
CA ALA A 25 16.28 -0.61 -18.70
C ALA A 25 15.47 0.41 -19.51
N SER A 26 14.19 0.62 -19.19
CA SER A 26 13.34 1.53 -19.95
C SER A 26 13.70 3.02 -19.82
N THR A 27 14.26 3.47 -18.70
CA THR A 27 14.72 4.87 -18.56
C THR A 27 16.04 5.09 -19.31
N ALA A 28 16.97 4.14 -19.22
CA ALA A 28 18.21 4.18 -20.00
C ALA A 28 17.92 4.07 -21.52
N ASP A 29 16.97 3.23 -21.91
CA ASP A 29 16.49 3.11 -23.29
C ASP A 29 15.85 4.41 -23.77
N LEU A 30 15.04 5.10 -22.94
CA LEU A 30 14.51 6.42 -23.27
C LEU A 30 15.63 7.41 -23.59
N VAL A 31 16.63 7.51 -22.72
CA VAL A 31 17.77 8.42 -22.91
C VAL A 31 18.51 8.09 -24.20
N ALA A 32 18.82 6.81 -24.44
CA ALA A 32 19.52 6.37 -25.63
C ALA A 32 18.74 6.66 -26.93
N HIS A 33 17.42 6.43 -26.94
CA HIS A 33 16.59 6.74 -28.10
C HIS A 33 16.46 8.25 -28.33
N LEU A 34 16.34 9.06 -27.27
CA LEU A 34 16.30 10.51 -27.38
C LEU A 34 17.63 11.07 -27.91
N ASP A 35 18.77 10.54 -27.47
CA ASP A 35 20.09 10.90 -28.00
C ASP A 35 20.21 10.54 -29.48
N GLN A 36 19.83 9.31 -29.86
CA GLN A 36 19.88 8.88 -31.27
C GLN A 36 18.96 9.73 -32.17
N LEU A 37 17.74 10.01 -31.72
CA LEU A 37 16.78 10.84 -32.45
C LEU A 37 17.34 12.27 -32.61
N SER A 38 17.95 12.79 -31.56
CA SER A 38 18.55 14.11 -31.48
C SER A 38 19.80 14.26 -32.35
N GLU A 39 20.62 13.21 -32.48
CA GLU A 39 21.79 13.17 -33.37
C GLU A 39 21.42 13.06 -34.84
N ALA A 40 20.30 12.39 -35.15
CA ALA A 40 19.80 12.23 -36.51
C ALA A 40 19.05 13.47 -37.05
N PHE A 41 18.66 14.39 -36.17
CA PHE A 41 17.92 15.59 -36.54
C PHE A 41 18.82 16.58 -37.32
N PRO A 42 18.39 17.11 -38.48
CA PRO A 42 19.23 17.94 -39.35
C PRO A 42 19.54 19.34 -38.80
N GLY A 43 18.78 19.82 -37.82
CA GLY A 43 18.92 21.13 -37.20
C GLY A 43 19.40 21.08 -35.74
N GLY A 44 19.24 22.20 -35.04
CA GLY A 44 19.49 22.26 -33.61
C GLY A 44 18.26 21.89 -32.78
N VAL A 45 18.51 21.33 -31.60
CA VAL A 45 17.44 20.85 -30.70
C VAL A 45 17.75 21.24 -29.25
N GLY A 46 16.75 21.80 -28.59
CA GLY A 46 16.64 21.97 -27.15
C GLY A 46 15.55 21.05 -26.60
N LEU A 47 15.92 20.11 -25.74
CA LEU A 47 15.00 19.18 -25.08
C LEU A 47 15.04 19.32 -23.56
N TRP A 48 13.86 19.24 -22.94
CA TRP A 48 13.71 19.01 -21.52
C TRP A 48 12.58 18.02 -21.25
N ILE A 49 12.89 16.92 -20.57
CA ILE A 49 11.91 15.94 -20.12
C ILE A 49 12.04 15.78 -18.60
N SER A 50 10.95 15.95 -17.86
CA SER A 50 10.96 15.75 -16.40
C SER A 50 9.62 15.28 -15.84
N ASP A 51 9.67 14.55 -14.73
CA ASP A 51 8.52 14.44 -13.82
C ASP A 51 8.45 15.73 -12.99
N PRO A 52 7.30 16.44 -12.91
CA PRO A 52 7.20 17.68 -12.16
C PRO A 52 7.56 17.52 -10.67
N ASN A 53 7.46 16.31 -10.11
CA ASN A 53 7.76 16.02 -8.72
C ASN A 53 9.19 15.53 -8.49
N ALA A 54 9.93 15.19 -9.54
CA ALA A 54 11.32 14.80 -9.41
C ALA A 54 12.22 16.01 -9.15
N SER A 55 13.30 15.79 -8.39
CA SER A 55 14.30 16.81 -8.10
C SER A 55 15.27 17.09 -9.27
N LYS A 56 15.26 16.24 -10.30
CA LYS A 56 16.10 16.33 -11.49
C LYS A 56 15.30 15.96 -12.75
N PRO A 57 15.64 16.53 -13.92
CA PRO A 57 15.06 16.09 -15.18
C PRO A 57 15.47 14.65 -15.50
N LEU A 58 14.62 13.99 -16.28
CA LEU A 58 14.84 12.66 -16.82
C LEU A 58 15.81 12.70 -18.00
N TYR A 59 15.71 13.75 -18.82
CA TYR A 59 16.58 13.99 -19.96
C TYR A 59 16.66 15.49 -20.25
N THR A 60 17.83 15.96 -20.67
CA THR A 60 18.03 17.33 -21.17
C THR A 60 19.03 17.34 -22.31
N ARG A 61 18.76 18.13 -23.35
CA ARG A 61 19.72 18.46 -24.41
C ARG A 61 19.66 19.96 -24.67
N ASN A 62 20.81 20.63 -24.67
CA ASN A 62 20.92 22.08 -24.81
C ASN A 62 19.90 22.86 -23.94
N PRO A 63 19.74 22.55 -22.64
CA PRO A 63 18.65 23.08 -21.82
C PRO A 63 18.75 24.60 -21.59
N ASP A 64 19.93 25.17 -21.78
CA ASP A 64 20.26 26.58 -21.52
C ASP A 64 20.47 27.39 -22.82
N GLU A 65 20.21 26.78 -23.98
CA GLU A 65 20.29 27.49 -25.27
C GLU A 65 19.17 28.53 -25.37
N GLN A 66 19.51 29.77 -25.74
CA GLN A 66 18.54 30.81 -25.98
C GLN A 66 17.95 30.66 -27.38
N VAL A 67 16.64 30.42 -27.45
CA VAL A 67 15.95 30.14 -28.71
C VAL A 67 14.79 31.14 -28.87
N ILE A 68 14.61 31.66 -30.09
CA ILE A 68 13.44 32.46 -30.43
C ILE A 68 12.20 31.58 -30.26
N THR A 69 11.31 31.96 -29.36
CA THR A 69 10.22 31.12 -28.85
C THR A 69 9.09 30.87 -29.83
N ALA A 70 9.04 31.62 -30.94
CA ALA A 70 7.86 31.73 -31.78
C ALA A 70 6.60 31.88 -30.88
N SER A 71 5.47 31.25 -31.20
CA SER A 71 4.25 31.38 -30.38
C SER A 71 4.30 30.81 -28.95
N LEU A 72 5.42 30.28 -28.46
CA LEU A 72 5.53 29.90 -27.04
C LEU A 72 5.51 31.12 -26.10
N TYR A 73 5.86 32.33 -26.55
CA TYR A 73 5.77 33.56 -25.73
C TYR A 73 4.37 33.81 -25.18
N LYS A 74 3.33 33.30 -25.86
CA LYS A 74 1.92 33.38 -25.45
C LYS A 74 1.67 32.72 -24.09
N LEU A 75 2.56 31.83 -23.64
CA LEU A 75 2.55 31.29 -22.27
C LEU A 75 2.79 32.38 -21.22
N GLY A 76 3.70 33.32 -21.49
CA GLY A 76 3.93 34.50 -20.64
C GLY A 76 2.73 35.45 -20.63
N VAL A 77 2.14 35.70 -21.80
CA VAL A 77 0.90 36.51 -21.94
C VAL A 77 -0.25 35.89 -21.13
N LEU A 78 -0.44 34.57 -21.24
CA LEU A 78 -1.44 33.82 -20.48
C LEU A 78 -1.21 33.97 -18.97
N MET A 79 0.02 33.75 -18.50
CA MET A 79 0.36 33.83 -17.08
C MET A 79 0.13 35.23 -16.49
N GLU A 80 0.58 36.28 -17.18
CA GLU A 80 0.38 37.65 -16.70
C GLU A 80 -1.11 38.04 -16.72
N THR A 81 -1.86 37.62 -17.73
CA THR A 81 -3.33 37.83 -17.75
C THR A 81 -3.98 37.19 -16.53
N GLU A 82 -3.67 35.92 -16.28
CA GLU A 82 -4.22 35.17 -15.14
C GLU A 82 -3.78 35.75 -13.80
N ARG A 83 -2.55 36.27 -13.68
CA ARG A 83 -2.08 37.00 -12.51
C ARG A 83 -2.89 38.28 -12.26
N ARG A 84 -3.20 39.05 -13.31
CA ARG A 84 -4.02 40.27 -13.20
C ARG A 84 -5.47 39.94 -12.85
N VAL A 85 -6.03 38.88 -13.42
CA VAL A 85 -7.37 38.41 -13.08
C VAL A 85 -7.43 37.97 -11.62
N GLU A 86 -6.45 37.20 -11.15
CA GLU A 86 -6.35 36.78 -9.75
C GLU A 86 -6.24 37.97 -8.80
N ALA A 87 -5.55 39.03 -9.21
CA ALA A 87 -5.41 40.27 -8.46
C ALA A 87 -6.64 41.19 -8.52
N GLY A 88 -7.64 40.88 -9.37
CA GLY A 88 -8.79 41.74 -9.63
C GLY A 88 -8.46 43.00 -10.44
N GLU A 89 -7.30 43.03 -11.11
CA GLU A 89 -6.87 44.11 -12.00
C GLU A 89 -7.53 44.01 -13.39
N LEU A 90 -7.87 42.79 -13.81
CA LEU A 90 -8.61 42.47 -15.03
C LEU A 90 -9.76 41.50 -14.70
N HIS A 91 -10.79 41.49 -15.54
CA HIS A 91 -11.89 40.54 -15.46
C HIS A 91 -12.04 39.82 -16.80
N TYR A 92 -12.43 38.55 -16.75
CA TYR A 92 -12.63 37.75 -17.97
C TYR A 92 -13.63 38.31 -18.97
N ASN A 93 -14.60 39.10 -18.50
CA ASN A 93 -15.62 39.74 -19.33
C ASN A 93 -15.22 41.14 -19.81
N ASP A 94 -14.03 41.63 -19.44
CA ASP A 94 -13.50 42.87 -19.99
C ASP A 94 -13.30 42.67 -21.50
N ILE A 95 -13.58 43.71 -22.28
CA ILE A 95 -13.53 43.66 -23.73
C ILE A 95 -12.19 44.18 -24.23
N ILE A 96 -11.58 43.44 -25.15
CA ILE A 96 -10.49 43.91 -26.00
C ILE A 96 -11.00 44.04 -27.44
N THR A 97 -10.46 45.01 -28.17
CA THR A 97 -10.77 45.22 -29.59
C THR A 97 -9.50 44.99 -30.40
N ILE A 98 -9.58 44.12 -31.41
CA ILE A 98 -8.47 43.87 -32.32
C ILE A 98 -8.19 45.13 -33.15
N GLN A 99 -7.01 45.70 -32.97
CA GLN A 99 -6.55 46.89 -33.69
C GLN A 99 -5.83 46.51 -34.99
N PRO A 100 -5.69 47.44 -35.95
CA PRO A 100 -4.92 47.19 -37.17
C PRO A 100 -3.49 46.69 -36.92
N GLU A 101 -2.83 47.19 -35.86
CA GLU A 101 -1.49 46.81 -35.46
C GLU A 101 -1.38 45.42 -34.82
N ASP A 102 -2.50 44.82 -34.38
CA ASP A 102 -2.50 43.49 -33.78
C ASP A 102 -2.46 42.38 -34.83
N VAL A 103 -2.87 42.69 -36.06
CA VAL A 103 -3.06 41.70 -37.13
C VAL A 103 -1.77 41.52 -37.93
N SER A 104 -1.26 40.28 -37.94
CA SER A 104 -0.19 39.84 -38.83
C SER A 104 -0.72 39.20 -40.12
N GLU A 105 0.12 39.16 -41.18
CA GLU A 105 -0.24 38.55 -42.47
C GLU A 105 -0.69 37.09 -42.33
N ASP A 106 -0.02 36.33 -41.46
CA ASP A 106 -0.36 34.93 -41.15
C ASP A 106 -0.74 34.73 -39.68
N GLY A 107 -1.64 33.77 -39.43
CA GLY A 107 -1.99 33.31 -38.09
C GLY A 107 -2.92 34.22 -37.28
N SER A 108 -3.49 35.26 -37.89
CA SER A 108 -4.57 36.06 -37.30
C SER A 108 -5.91 35.67 -37.91
N PHE A 109 -6.84 35.20 -37.08
CA PHE A 109 -8.16 34.68 -37.48
C PHE A 109 -9.29 35.68 -37.19
N GLU A 110 -9.02 36.67 -36.35
CA GLU A 110 -9.97 37.72 -35.98
C GLU A 110 -9.77 38.97 -36.84
N ALA A 111 -10.88 39.55 -37.30
CA ALA A 111 -10.86 40.76 -38.10
C ALA A 111 -10.56 42.01 -37.25
N VAL A 112 -9.99 43.04 -37.88
CA VAL A 112 -9.85 44.36 -37.26
C VAL A 112 -11.22 44.89 -36.83
N GLY A 113 -11.30 45.38 -35.59
CA GLY A 113 -12.52 45.87 -34.97
C GLY A 113 -13.37 44.80 -34.29
N THR A 114 -12.99 43.52 -34.35
CA THR A 114 -13.65 42.48 -33.55
C THR A 114 -13.48 42.78 -32.06
N GLU A 115 -14.59 42.76 -31.32
CA GLU A 115 -14.62 42.85 -29.87
C GLU A 115 -14.72 41.44 -29.27
N LEU A 116 -13.79 41.12 -28.37
CA LEU A 116 -13.72 39.84 -27.68
C LEU A 116 -13.61 40.08 -26.18
N THR A 117 -14.22 39.21 -25.38
CA THR A 117 -13.88 39.17 -23.96
C THR A 117 -12.44 38.67 -23.78
N ILE A 118 -11.78 39.03 -22.68
CA ILE A 118 -10.47 38.46 -22.33
C ILE A 118 -10.53 36.93 -22.32
N ASP A 119 -11.64 36.34 -21.86
CA ASP A 119 -11.83 34.89 -21.85
C ASP A 119 -11.80 34.26 -23.25
N GLN A 120 -12.43 34.92 -24.23
CA GLN A 120 -12.44 34.50 -25.64
C GLN A 120 -11.07 34.69 -26.28
N ALA A 121 -10.43 35.83 -26.03
CA ALA A 121 -9.09 36.13 -26.54
C ALA A 121 -8.05 35.12 -26.03
N LEU A 122 -8.08 34.78 -24.73
CA LEU A 122 -7.22 33.74 -24.16
C LEU A 122 -7.50 32.36 -24.77
N GLU A 123 -8.76 32.05 -25.11
CA GLU A 123 -9.10 30.77 -25.74
C GLU A 123 -8.45 30.70 -27.12
N ALA A 124 -8.74 31.67 -28.00
CA ALA A 124 -8.19 31.71 -29.36
C ALA A 124 -6.64 31.74 -29.37
N MET A 125 -6.04 32.55 -28.49
CA MET A 125 -4.59 32.65 -28.35
C MET A 125 -3.94 31.31 -27.97
N ILE A 126 -4.59 30.51 -27.14
CA ILE A 126 -4.02 29.25 -26.66
C ILE A 126 -4.40 28.07 -27.54
N THR A 127 -5.67 27.91 -27.93
CA THR A 127 -6.14 26.68 -28.59
C THR A 127 -5.83 26.60 -30.07
N ILE A 128 -5.79 27.73 -30.76
CA ILE A 128 -5.47 27.82 -32.20
C ILE A 128 -4.30 28.74 -32.49
N SER A 129 -3.62 29.22 -31.44
CA SER A 129 -2.46 30.10 -31.57
C SER A 129 -2.75 31.38 -32.36
N ASP A 130 -3.92 31.97 -32.20
CA ASP A 130 -4.29 33.22 -32.88
C ASP A 130 -3.32 34.36 -32.54
N ASN A 131 -2.82 35.07 -33.56
CA ASN A 131 -1.84 36.14 -33.42
C ASN A 131 -2.49 37.48 -33.06
N GLY A 132 -3.67 37.78 -33.62
CA GLY A 132 -4.39 39.03 -33.34
C GLY A 132 -4.73 39.20 -31.86
N THR A 133 -5.36 38.19 -31.27
CA THR A 133 -5.67 38.15 -29.82
C THR A 133 -4.41 38.15 -28.96
N ALA A 134 -3.34 37.47 -29.39
CA ALA A 134 -2.07 37.47 -28.68
C ALA A 134 -1.43 38.87 -28.62
N GLN A 135 -1.41 39.60 -29.75
CA GLN A 135 -0.87 40.95 -29.82
C GLN A 135 -1.73 41.95 -29.05
N ALA A 136 -3.06 41.86 -29.17
CA ALA A 136 -3.98 42.72 -28.43
C ALA A 136 -3.81 42.54 -26.91
N LEU A 137 -3.67 41.30 -26.44
CA LEU A 137 -3.37 41.02 -25.03
C LEU A 137 -1.96 41.49 -24.66
N TRP A 138 -0.95 41.28 -25.49
CA TRP A 138 0.41 41.74 -25.23
C TRP A 138 0.49 43.27 -25.11
N HIS A 139 -0.18 44.03 -25.98
CA HIS A 139 -0.29 45.50 -25.88
C HIS A 139 -0.97 45.94 -24.58
N LEU A 140 -2.04 45.25 -24.15
CA LEU A 140 -2.75 45.53 -22.90
C LEU A 140 -1.86 45.30 -21.66
N LEU A 141 -1.05 44.24 -21.68
CA LEU A 141 -0.24 43.82 -20.53
C LEU A 141 1.11 44.54 -20.48
N GLY A 142 1.75 44.74 -21.63
CA GLY A 142 3.11 45.24 -21.80
C GLY A 142 4.17 44.18 -21.48
N GLY A 143 5.12 43.95 -22.41
CA GLY A 143 6.18 42.94 -22.28
C GLY A 143 6.99 43.05 -20.98
N ALA A 144 7.33 44.26 -20.54
CA ALA A 144 8.08 44.47 -19.30
C ALA A 144 7.34 43.95 -18.04
N ASN A 145 6.01 43.98 -18.02
CA ASN A 145 5.23 43.41 -16.91
C ASN A 145 5.20 41.89 -16.97
N ILE A 146 5.16 41.32 -18.18
CA ILE A 146 5.21 39.87 -18.39
C ILE A 146 6.56 39.32 -17.88
N ASP A 147 7.66 39.94 -18.27
CA ASP A 147 9.01 39.59 -17.80
C ASP A 147 9.16 39.76 -16.28
N ALA A 148 8.63 40.85 -15.71
CA ALA A 148 8.66 41.05 -14.27
C ALA A 148 7.92 39.93 -13.51
N THR A 149 6.80 39.47 -14.05
CA THR A 149 6.03 38.35 -13.50
C THR A 149 6.77 37.02 -13.62
N LEU A 150 7.39 36.74 -14.78
CA LEU A 150 8.22 35.55 -14.99
C LEU A 150 9.43 35.52 -14.04
N ALA A 151 10.14 36.64 -13.90
CA ALA A 151 11.26 36.77 -12.98
C ALA A 151 10.84 36.55 -11.51
N LYS A 152 9.67 37.06 -11.11
CA LYS A 152 9.15 36.93 -9.74
C LYS A 152 8.88 35.48 -9.33
N VAL A 153 8.51 34.62 -10.28
CA VAL A 153 8.30 33.18 -10.04
C VAL A 153 9.56 32.34 -10.32
N GLY A 154 10.69 32.99 -10.59
CA GLY A 154 11.99 32.33 -10.76
C GLY A 154 12.25 31.79 -12.16
N ILE A 155 11.65 32.39 -13.20
CA ILE A 155 11.85 32.05 -14.62
C ILE A 155 12.43 33.27 -15.36
N PRO A 156 13.66 33.73 -15.02
CA PRO A 156 14.23 34.94 -15.63
C PRO A 156 14.70 34.73 -17.09
N ASP A 157 14.93 33.48 -17.51
CA ASP A 157 15.40 33.14 -18.85
C ASP A 157 14.26 32.89 -19.84
N PHE A 158 13.11 33.54 -19.62
CA PHE A 158 11.99 33.61 -20.54
C PHE A 158 11.63 35.09 -20.73
N HIS A 159 12.02 35.63 -21.88
CA HIS A 159 11.86 37.03 -22.26
C HIS A 159 10.76 37.18 -23.31
N VAL A 160 9.80 38.04 -23.02
CA VAL A 160 8.77 38.50 -23.96
C VAL A 160 9.12 39.93 -24.38
N ALA A 161 9.23 40.13 -25.69
CA ALA A 161 9.66 41.37 -26.32
C ALA A 161 8.91 42.58 -25.78
N PHE A 162 9.60 43.71 -25.61
CA PHE A 162 9.00 44.96 -25.12
C PHE A 162 8.39 45.80 -26.23
N ASP A 163 8.94 45.68 -27.42
CA ASP A 163 8.41 46.24 -28.65
C ASP A 163 8.76 45.34 -29.84
N SER A 164 8.30 45.71 -31.04
CA SER A 164 8.50 44.93 -32.26
C SER A 164 9.94 44.88 -32.78
N SER A 165 10.90 45.54 -32.11
CA SER A 165 12.32 45.49 -32.48
C SER A 165 13.10 44.37 -31.78
N GLU A 166 12.48 43.70 -30.81
CA GLU A 166 13.06 42.61 -30.03
C GLU A 166 12.42 41.27 -30.36
N ASP A 167 13.22 40.20 -30.28
CA ASP A 167 12.72 38.83 -30.41
C ASP A 167 12.25 38.29 -29.05
N ASN A 168 11.16 37.52 -29.05
CA ASN A 168 10.77 36.74 -27.89
C ASN A 168 11.70 35.53 -27.74
N VAL A 169 12.45 35.41 -26.64
CA VAL A 169 13.45 34.34 -26.45
C VAL A 169 13.27 33.61 -25.13
N ALA A 170 13.55 32.31 -25.11
CA ALA A 170 13.59 31.53 -23.89
C ALA A 170 14.53 30.34 -24.03
N THR A 171 14.95 29.82 -22.88
CA THR A 171 15.63 28.52 -22.82
C THR A 171 14.62 27.37 -22.67
N PRO A 172 14.95 26.16 -23.15
CA PRO A 172 14.13 24.97 -22.87
C PRO A 172 13.92 24.74 -21.37
N ARG A 173 14.91 25.07 -20.53
CA ARG A 173 14.79 25.04 -19.07
C ARG A 173 13.73 26.00 -18.56
N ALA A 174 13.70 27.23 -19.06
CA ALA A 174 12.73 28.24 -18.61
C ALA A 174 11.30 27.83 -18.94
N ILE A 175 11.06 27.34 -20.16
CA ILE A 175 9.75 26.79 -20.56
C ILE A 175 9.40 25.56 -19.71
N ALA A 176 10.36 24.71 -19.38
CA ALA A 176 10.11 23.56 -18.51
C ALA A 176 9.78 23.97 -17.06
N GLN A 177 10.40 25.03 -16.55
CA GLN A 177 10.06 25.59 -15.23
C GLN A 177 8.62 26.12 -15.20
N PHE A 178 8.19 26.80 -16.26
CA PHE A 178 6.80 27.24 -16.42
C PHE A 178 5.83 26.06 -16.28
N PHE A 179 6.00 25.01 -17.09
CA PHE A 179 5.13 23.84 -17.06
C PHE A 179 5.28 23.02 -15.77
N THR A 180 6.45 23.02 -15.13
CA THR A 180 6.65 22.36 -13.83
C THR A 180 5.84 23.06 -12.74
N LEU A 181 5.88 24.39 -12.66
CA LEU A 181 5.06 25.16 -11.72
C LEU A 181 3.57 25.01 -12.03
N LEU A 182 3.20 25.00 -13.31
CA LEU A 182 1.82 24.78 -13.75
C LEU A 182 1.30 23.40 -13.33
N ALA A 183 2.05 22.32 -13.59
CA ALA A 183 1.69 20.95 -13.20
C ALA A 183 1.57 20.78 -11.67
N LYS A 184 2.39 21.53 -10.91
CA LYS A 184 2.31 21.60 -9.44
C LYS A 184 1.20 22.51 -8.93
N LYS A 185 0.49 23.21 -9.82
CA LYS A 185 -0.53 24.23 -9.52
C LYS A 185 0.01 25.38 -8.65
N GLN A 186 1.23 25.81 -8.96
CA GLN A 186 2.03 26.79 -8.20
C GLN A 186 2.46 28.00 -9.05
N LEU A 187 2.03 28.11 -10.30
CA LEU A 187 2.54 29.16 -11.21
C LEU A 187 2.04 30.57 -10.83
N VAL A 188 0.77 30.71 -10.47
CA VAL A 188 0.17 31.98 -10.00
C VAL A 188 -0.60 31.71 -8.71
N SER A 189 -1.62 30.87 -8.81
CA SER A 189 -2.39 30.31 -7.70
C SER A 189 -2.93 28.96 -8.12
N LEU A 190 -3.50 28.20 -7.19
CA LEU A 190 -4.17 26.94 -7.50
C LEU A 190 -5.23 27.12 -8.60
N ALA A 191 -6.13 28.10 -8.43
CA ALA A 191 -7.23 28.36 -9.35
C ALA A 191 -6.77 28.89 -10.72
N ALA A 192 -5.79 29.81 -10.74
CA ALA A 192 -5.19 30.29 -11.98
C ALA A 192 -4.49 29.16 -12.76
N SER A 193 -3.72 28.31 -12.06
CA SER A 193 -3.08 27.15 -12.70
C SER A 193 -4.08 26.15 -13.27
N GLU A 194 -5.21 25.90 -12.60
CA GLU A 194 -6.25 25.02 -13.14
C GLU A 194 -6.91 25.60 -14.40
N ARG A 195 -7.17 26.90 -14.43
CA ARG A 195 -7.74 27.59 -15.61
C ARG A 195 -6.77 27.56 -16.80
N MET A 196 -5.49 27.88 -16.56
CA MET A 196 -4.44 27.78 -17.58
C MET A 196 -4.30 26.37 -18.13
N LEU A 197 -4.25 25.37 -17.24
CA LEU A 197 -4.13 23.97 -17.64
C LEU A 197 -5.32 23.54 -18.49
N ALA A 198 -6.55 23.87 -18.08
CA ALA A 198 -7.75 23.52 -18.83
C ALA A 198 -7.75 24.11 -20.25
N ARG A 199 -7.23 25.34 -20.44
CA ARG A 199 -7.08 25.95 -21.78
C ARG A 199 -6.04 25.22 -22.63
N LEU A 200 -4.89 24.91 -22.04
CA LEU A 200 -3.82 24.19 -22.73
C LEU A 200 -4.22 22.75 -23.11
N GLU A 201 -5.09 22.10 -22.35
CA GLU A 201 -5.69 20.79 -22.67
C GLU A 201 -6.64 20.82 -23.87
N ARG A 202 -7.13 22.01 -24.26
CA ARG A 202 -8.00 22.22 -25.43
C ARG A 202 -7.23 22.69 -26.67
N GLN A 203 -5.90 22.56 -26.68
CA GLN A 203 -5.07 22.83 -27.86
C GLN A 203 -5.57 22.02 -29.06
N GLU A 204 -5.74 22.67 -30.21
CA GLU A 204 -6.23 22.05 -31.44
C GLU A 204 -5.08 21.68 -32.39
N ILE A 205 -3.94 22.37 -32.28
CA ILE A 205 -2.74 22.11 -33.10
C ILE A 205 -2.00 20.88 -32.55
N ASN A 206 -2.46 19.69 -32.92
CA ASN A 206 -2.03 18.39 -32.40
C ASN A 206 -1.04 17.63 -33.32
N ASP A 207 -0.40 18.31 -34.28
CA ASP A 207 0.51 17.74 -35.29
C ASP A 207 1.96 17.49 -34.80
N ARG A 208 2.22 17.69 -33.50
CA ARG A 208 3.54 17.58 -32.84
C ARG A 208 3.51 16.59 -31.68
N LEU A 209 3.67 17.02 -30.42
CA LEU A 209 3.73 16.10 -29.26
C LEU A 209 2.58 15.09 -29.23
N PRO A 210 1.32 15.46 -29.56
CA PRO A 210 0.20 14.52 -29.53
C PRO A 210 0.12 13.58 -30.74
N ALA A 211 0.79 13.89 -31.86
CA ALA A 211 0.53 13.27 -33.16
C ALA A 211 0.77 11.75 -33.21
N ALA A 212 1.70 11.25 -32.40
CA ALA A 212 2.06 9.82 -32.32
C ALA A 212 1.54 9.13 -31.04
N LEU A 213 0.66 9.79 -30.27
CA LEU A 213 0.09 9.23 -29.05
C LEU A 213 -1.22 8.48 -29.33
N PRO A 214 -1.60 7.50 -28.49
CA PRO A 214 -2.91 6.86 -28.58
C PRO A 214 -4.07 7.86 -28.43
N ASP A 215 -5.20 7.55 -29.06
CA ASP A 215 -6.42 8.33 -28.92
C ASP A 215 -6.83 8.48 -27.44
N GLY A 216 -7.23 9.70 -27.06
CA GLY A 216 -7.70 10.03 -25.72
C GLY A 216 -6.58 10.32 -24.70
N VAL A 217 -5.30 10.26 -25.09
CA VAL A 217 -4.22 10.79 -24.25
C VAL A 217 -4.37 12.30 -24.14
N VAL A 218 -4.47 12.79 -22.90
CA VAL A 218 -4.54 14.22 -22.64
C VAL A 218 -3.14 14.81 -22.73
N VAL A 219 -3.02 15.90 -23.49
CA VAL A 219 -1.80 16.71 -23.59
C VAL A 219 -2.18 18.17 -23.37
N ALA A 220 -1.60 18.81 -22.35
CA ALA A 220 -1.76 20.24 -22.12
C ALA A 220 -0.54 20.97 -22.68
N HIS A 221 -0.64 21.58 -23.86
CA HIS A 221 0.54 22.07 -24.57
C HIS A 221 0.32 23.35 -25.39
N LYS A 222 1.44 23.96 -25.77
CA LYS A 222 1.50 25.11 -26.66
C LYS A 222 2.55 24.87 -27.73
N THR A 223 2.16 25.13 -28.98
CA THR A 223 3.02 25.08 -30.15
C THR A 223 3.64 26.45 -30.47
N GLY A 224 4.75 26.44 -31.20
CA GLY A 224 5.40 27.64 -31.73
C GLY A 224 5.96 27.39 -33.12
N ASN A 225 5.62 28.25 -34.08
CA ASN A 225 6.10 28.16 -35.46
C ASN A 225 6.61 29.52 -35.96
N LEU A 226 7.78 29.50 -36.57
CA LEU A 226 8.36 30.57 -37.37
C LEU A 226 9.21 29.91 -38.45
N LEU A 227 9.60 30.64 -39.51
CA LEU A 227 10.46 30.07 -40.55
C LEU A 227 11.74 29.47 -39.95
N GLY A 228 11.91 28.15 -40.12
CA GLY A 228 13.07 27.40 -39.61
C GLY A 228 12.98 27.03 -38.11
N LEU A 229 11.89 27.39 -37.43
CA LEU A 229 11.65 27.12 -36.01
C LEU A 229 10.29 26.44 -35.82
N ALA A 230 10.30 25.23 -35.25
CA ALA A 230 9.08 24.56 -34.82
C ALA A 230 9.26 24.03 -33.40
N HIS A 231 8.29 24.30 -32.55
CA HIS A 231 8.36 24.00 -31.12
C HIS A 231 7.04 23.43 -30.64
N ASP A 232 7.12 22.62 -29.60
CA ASP A 232 5.98 22.23 -28.79
C ASP A 232 6.43 21.97 -27.35
N ALA A 233 5.65 22.46 -26.41
CA ALA A 233 5.97 22.34 -24.99
C ALA A 233 4.68 22.13 -24.20
N GLY A 234 4.71 21.19 -23.27
CA GLY A 234 3.51 20.83 -22.53
C GLY A 234 3.68 19.76 -21.46
N ILE A 235 2.53 19.29 -21.00
CA ILE A 235 2.38 18.19 -20.05
C ILE A 235 1.68 17.04 -20.78
N ILE A 236 2.38 15.92 -20.93
CA ILE A 236 1.77 14.66 -21.39
C ILE A 236 1.30 13.89 -20.16
N PHE A 237 0.00 13.57 -20.08
CA PHE A 237 -0.56 12.78 -18.99
C PHE A 237 -0.42 11.27 -19.29
N THR A 238 0.67 10.67 -18.82
CA THR A 238 0.94 9.24 -19.00
C THR A 238 0.22 8.40 -17.93
N PRO A 239 0.05 7.08 -18.12
CA PRO A 239 -0.42 6.18 -17.07
C PRO A 239 0.43 6.22 -15.79
N SER A 240 1.72 6.56 -15.94
CA SER A 240 2.67 6.70 -14.84
C SER A 240 2.75 8.13 -14.27
N GLY A 241 1.79 8.99 -14.59
CA GLY A 241 1.74 10.39 -14.15
C GLY A 241 2.18 11.40 -15.20
N PRO A 242 2.08 12.71 -14.89
CA PRO A 242 2.37 13.79 -15.83
C PRO A 242 3.86 13.86 -16.17
N ARG A 243 4.17 14.17 -17.43
CA ARG A 243 5.54 14.42 -17.92
C ARG A 243 5.59 15.81 -18.53
N ILE A 244 6.50 16.63 -18.03
CA ILE A 244 6.85 17.89 -18.67
C ILE A 244 7.73 17.54 -19.87
N VAL A 245 7.32 17.97 -21.05
CA VAL A 245 8.08 17.77 -22.30
C VAL A 245 8.20 19.12 -22.99
N VAL A 246 9.42 19.56 -23.21
CA VAL A 246 9.75 20.74 -24.01
C VAL A 246 10.63 20.28 -25.15
N ALA A 247 10.19 20.55 -26.37
CA ALA A 247 10.96 20.33 -27.59
C ALA A 247 10.97 21.60 -28.43
N MET A 248 12.15 22.23 -28.51
CA MET A 248 12.39 23.43 -29.30
C MET A 248 13.42 23.10 -30.37
N THR A 249 13.08 23.24 -31.65
CA THR A 249 14.02 22.99 -32.76
C THR A 249 14.27 24.24 -33.58
N TRP A 250 15.46 24.34 -34.16
CA TRP A 250 15.86 25.42 -35.07
C TRP A 250 16.66 24.88 -36.25
N ASP A 251 16.80 25.69 -37.32
CA ASP A 251 17.52 25.36 -38.55
C ASP A 251 17.03 24.07 -39.24
N ALA A 252 15.72 23.84 -39.24
CA ALA A 252 15.10 22.65 -39.86
C ALA A 252 13.81 22.98 -40.60
N TYR A 253 13.40 22.10 -41.51
CA TYR A 253 12.08 22.16 -42.13
C TYR A 253 11.00 21.71 -41.16
N ASP A 254 9.81 22.31 -41.27
CA ASP A 254 8.66 22.03 -40.40
C ASP A 254 8.28 20.55 -40.37
N GLU A 255 8.36 19.84 -41.50
CA GLU A 255 8.04 18.41 -41.57
C GLU A 255 9.01 17.56 -40.72
N ASP A 256 10.32 17.81 -40.85
CA ASP A 256 11.35 17.13 -40.07
C ASP A 256 11.20 17.43 -38.57
N ALA A 257 10.94 18.70 -38.23
CA ALA A 257 10.76 19.15 -36.86
C ALA A 257 9.49 18.60 -36.22
N ASN A 258 8.35 18.63 -36.92
CA ASN A 258 7.10 18.07 -36.43
C ASN A 258 7.23 16.55 -36.19
N ALA A 259 7.84 15.82 -37.14
CA ALA A 259 8.09 14.39 -36.98
C ALA A 259 9.04 14.08 -35.82
N PHE A 260 10.10 14.89 -35.64
CA PHE A 260 11.00 14.80 -34.50
C PHE A 260 10.25 14.98 -33.18
N ILE A 261 9.46 16.04 -33.04
CA ILE A 261 8.71 16.34 -31.81
C ILE A 261 7.66 15.27 -31.50
N ALA A 262 6.97 14.76 -32.53
CA ALA A 262 6.02 13.65 -32.37
C ALA A 262 6.71 12.38 -31.84
N ASN A 263 7.89 12.05 -32.36
CA ASN A 263 8.68 10.91 -31.87
C ASN A 263 9.16 11.13 -30.43
N VAL A 264 9.55 12.35 -30.04
CA VAL A 264 9.85 12.68 -28.64
C VAL A 264 8.63 12.41 -27.74
N GLY A 265 7.44 12.87 -28.15
CA GLY A 265 6.19 12.62 -27.43
C GLY A 265 5.92 11.12 -27.24
N ALA A 266 6.03 10.32 -28.30
CA ALA A 266 5.82 8.88 -28.27
C ALA A 266 6.83 8.13 -27.38
N LEU A 267 8.11 8.51 -27.44
CA LEU A 267 9.16 7.95 -26.58
C LEU A 267 8.88 8.24 -25.10
N VAL A 268 8.52 9.49 -24.77
CA VAL A 268 8.20 9.87 -23.39
C VAL A 268 6.95 9.17 -22.88
N TYR A 269 5.90 9.04 -23.70
CA TYR A 269 4.65 8.39 -23.30
C TYR A 269 4.83 6.88 -23.09
N SER A 270 5.64 6.22 -23.93
CA SER A 270 5.86 4.77 -23.87
C SER A 270 6.88 4.34 -22.80
N ALA A 271 7.69 5.27 -22.29
CA ALA A 271 8.71 4.96 -21.30
C ALA A 271 8.10 4.52 -19.96
N VAL A 272 8.47 3.31 -19.51
CA VAL A 272 8.18 2.81 -18.16
C VAL A 272 9.27 3.33 -17.23
N LEU A 273 9.06 4.52 -16.68
CA LEU A 273 10.08 5.17 -15.86
C LEU A 273 10.30 4.46 -14.52
N GLU A 274 11.53 4.55 -14.01
CA GLU A 274 11.82 4.18 -12.64
C GLU A 274 11.01 5.10 -11.69
N PRO A 275 10.21 4.56 -10.75
CA PRO A 275 9.54 5.37 -9.75
C PRO A 275 10.58 6.14 -8.90
N PRO A 276 10.21 7.27 -8.29
CA PRO A 276 11.10 8.05 -7.41
C PRO A 276 11.78 7.21 -6.32
N ALA A 277 11.11 6.15 -5.88
CA ALA A 277 11.67 5.09 -5.06
C ALA A 277 11.00 3.76 -5.41
N ASN A 278 11.76 2.66 -5.39
CA ASN A 278 11.22 1.32 -5.58
C ASN A 278 11.69 0.35 -4.49
N ALA A 279 10.88 -0.63 -4.15
CA ALA A 279 11.18 -1.59 -3.10
C ALA A 279 11.03 -3.04 -3.54
N ARG A 280 11.75 -3.94 -2.85
CA ARG A 280 11.38 -5.35 -2.74
C ARG A 280 10.95 -5.62 -1.32
N TYR A 281 9.91 -6.44 -1.14
CA TYR A 281 9.38 -6.76 0.16
C TYR A 281 9.55 -8.24 0.47
N SER A 282 9.88 -8.53 1.73
CA SER A 282 9.68 -9.86 2.31
C SER A 282 8.55 -9.74 3.33
N VAL A 283 7.40 -10.32 2.97
CA VAL A 283 6.18 -10.36 3.78
C VAL A 283 5.89 -11.79 4.27
N PRO A 284 5.06 -11.97 5.30
CA PRO A 284 4.64 -13.30 5.75
C PRO A 284 4.01 -14.10 4.60
N ARG A 285 4.40 -15.39 4.49
CA ARG A 285 3.81 -16.32 3.51
C ARG A 285 2.54 -17.00 4.01
N ALA A 286 2.41 -17.16 5.31
CA ALA A 286 1.21 -17.67 5.95
C ALA A 286 0.40 -16.49 6.49
N ALA A 287 -0.92 -16.67 6.56
CA ALA A 287 -1.81 -15.67 7.14
C ALA A 287 -1.37 -15.34 8.58
N VAL A 288 -1.23 -14.06 8.87
CA VAL A 288 -0.96 -13.59 10.23
C VAL A 288 -2.27 -13.63 10.99
N VAL A 289 -2.28 -14.30 12.14
CA VAL A 289 -3.48 -14.44 12.96
C VAL A 289 -3.51 -13.34 14.02
N GLY A 290 -4.67 -12.72 14.22
CA GLY A 290 -4.87 -11.71 15.25
C GLY A 290 -6.31 -11.63 15.75
N ASP A 291 -6.50 -10.98 16.89
CA ASP A 291 -7.82 -10.72 17.44
C ASP A 291 -8.56 -9.64 16.64
N THR A 292 -9.89 -9.65 16.65
CA THR A 292 -10.73 -8.55 16.17
C THR A 292 -10.57 -7.30 17.06
N ASP A 293 -10.76 -6.10 16.49
CA ASP A 293 -10.64 -4.80 17.17
C ASP A 293 -9.29 -4.58 17.90
N ALA A 294 -8.22 -5.16 17.36
CA ALA A 294 -6.88 -5.09 17.92
C ALA A 294 -5.91 -4.33 16.99
N LYS A 295 -4.70 -4.07 17.51
CA LYS A 295 -3.58 -3.57 16.70
C LYS A 295 -2.55 -4.68 16.51
N LEU A 296 -2.65 -5.37 15.38
CA LEU A 296 -1.73 -6.43 15.01
C LEU A 296 -0.39 -5.84 14.58
N ARG A 297 0.71 -6.28 15.19
CA ARG A 297 2.05 -5.85 14.80
C ARG A 297 2.67 -6.84 13.81
N VAL A 298 2.94 -6.39 12.60
CA VAL A 298 3.58 -7.21 11.55
C VAL A 298 4.90 -6.59 11.16
N THR A 299 5.99 -7.36 11.22
CA THR A 299 7.29 -6.90 10.73
C THR A 299 7.47 -7.34 9.28
N VAL A 300 7.76 -6.39 8.40
CA VAL A 300 8.10 -6.63 7.00
C VAL A 300 9.54 -6.19 6.74
N THR A 301 10.25 -6.90 5.88
CA THR A 301 11.56 -6.44 5.40
C THR A 301 11.37 -5.67 4.11
N VAL A 302 11.89 -4.46 4.05
CA VAL A 302 11.87 -3.60 2.87
C VAL A 302 13.30 -3.43 2.38
N THR A 303 13.55 -3.78 1.12
CA THR A 303 14.82 -3.56 0.44
C THR A 303 14.65 -2.41 -0.53
N ASN A 304 15.55 -1.42 -0.50
CA ASN A 304 15.61 -0.41 -1.56
C ASN A 304 16.03 -1.09 -2.86
N ALA A 305 15.09 -1.18 -3.79
CA ALA A 305 15.27 -1.80 -5.09
C ALA A 305 15.38 -0.77 -6.21
N GLY A 306 15.40 0.53 -5.90
CA GLY A 306 15.76 1.57 -6.86
C GLY A 306 17.27 1.81 -6.92
N GLU A 307 17.68 2.76 -7.76
CA GLU A 307 19.07 3.19 -7.93
C GLU A 307 19.45 4.34 -6.99
N LYS A 308 18.46 5.05 -6.44
CA LYS A 308 18.66 6.21 -5.58
C LYS A 308 18.59 5.83 -4.10
N ALA A 309 19.47 6.41 -3.29
CA ALA A 309 19.39 6.30 -1.85
C ALA A 309 18.18 7.08 -1.32
N TRP A 310 17.43 6.50 -0.39
CA TRP A 310 16.34 7.19 0.28
C TRP A 310 16.88 8.08 1.39
N ALA A 311 16.35 9.29 1.51
CA ALA A 311 16.65 10.15 2.64
C ALA A 311 15.80 9.75 3.85
N GLY A 312 16.32 9.98 5.06
CA GLY A 312 15.55 9.77 6.29
C GLY A 312 14.50 10.87 6.55
N SER A 313 14.59 12.00 5.85
CA SER A 313 13.69 13.16 5.93
C SER A 313 13.87 14.06 4.71
N GLY A 314 12.94 14.98 4.50
CA GLY A 314 13.00 15.96 3.41
C GLY A 314 12.32 15.45 2.16
N VAL A 315 12.58 16.13 1.04
CA VAL A 315 11.87 15.86 -0.22
C VAL A 315 12.10 14.45 -0.76
N ASP A 316 13.29 13.89 -0.53
CA ASP A 316 13.68 12.55 -0.96
C ASP A 316 13.37 11.45 0.09
N SER A 317 12.56 11.75 1.12
CA SER A 317 12.14 10.72 2.08
C SER A 317 10.99 9.88 1.57
N VAL A 318 11.04 8.60 1.93
CA VAL A 318 10.05 7.60 1.54
C VAL A 318 9.30 7.14 2.78
N GLY A 319 8.00 6.91 2.65
CA GLY A 319 7.17 6.30 3.66
C GLY A 319 6.63 4.95 3.21
N LEU A 320 6.12 4.16 4.16
CA LEU A 320 5.43 2.90 3.91
C LEU A 320 3.99 3.01 4.40
N ILE A 321 3.03 2.75 3.52
CA ILE A 321 1.60 2.70 3.82
C ILE A 321 1.08 1.28 3.65
N TRP A 322 -0.12 1.03 4.16
CA TRP A 322 -0.84 -0.22 3.96
C TRP A 322 -2.34 0.01 3.84
N GLU A 323 -3.01 -0.87 3.12
CA GLU A 323 -4.47 -0.98 3.05
C GLU A 323 -4.87 -2.40 3.43
N LEU A 324 -6.02 -2.54 4.09
CA LEU A 324 -6.63 -3.83 4.44
C LEU A 324 -7.99 -3.91 3.76
N ARG A 325 -8.18 -4.97 2.97
CA ARG A 325 -9.39 -5.26 2.22
C ARG A 325 -10.00 -6.58 2.65
N ASP A 326 -11.31 -6.72 2.51
CA ASP A 326 -12.00 -8.00 2.69
C ASP A 326 -11.85 -8.90 1.45
N ASP A 327 -12.44 -10.10 1.50
CA ASP A 327 -12.38 -11.12 0.45
C ASP A 327 -13.08 -10.67 -0.85
N ASP A 328 -14.02 -9.72 -0.75
CA ASP A 328 -14.70 -9.08 -1.90
C ASP A 328 -13.87 -7.93 -2.49
N GLY A 329 -12.73 -7.58 -1.88
CA GLY A 329 -11.82 -6.51 -2.30
C GLY A 329 -12.23 -5.11 -1.81
N SER A 330 -13.25 -5.00 -0.96
CA SER A 330 -13.70 -3.72 -0.39
C SER A 330 -12.70 -3.21 0.64
N LEU A 331 -12.41 -1.90 0.62
CA LEU A 331 -11.52 -1.29 1.59
C LEU A 331 -12.17 -1.27 2.97
N VAL A 332 -11.55 -1.94 3.93
CA VAL A 332 -12.01 -2.01 5.33
C VAL A 332 -11.35 -0.92 6.15
N THR A 333 -10.02 -0.82 6.06
CA THR A 333 -9.23 0.20 6.76
C THR A 333 -7.87 0.37 6.09
N SER A 334 -7.15 1.42 6.45
CA SER A 334 -5.81 1.71 5.92
C SER A 334 -4.92 2.34 7.00
N SER A 335 -3.63 2.47 6.69
CA SER A 335 -2.69 3.14 7.57
C SER A 335 -3.14 4.56 7.88
N PRO A 336 -3.16 5.01 9.15
CA PRO A 336 -3.56 6.37 9.52
C PRO A 336 -2.58 7.45 9.01
N GLY A 337 -1.42 7.01 8.51
CA GLY A 337 -0.41 7.84 7.88
C GLY A 337 0.78 6.97 7.48
N ALA A 338 1.73 7.57 6.76
CA ALA A 338 2.93 6.88 6.31
C ALA A 338 3.84 6.50 7.49
N THR A 339 4.22 5.22 7.56
CA THR A 339 5.29 4.78 8.45
C THR A 339 6.61 5.28 7.88
N ARG A 340 7.30 6.14 8.62
CA ARG A 340 8.55 6.76 8.17
C ARG A 340 9.64 5.70 7.95
N MET A 341 10.28 5.75 6.79
CA MET A 341 11.43 4.89 6.49
C MET A 341 12.74 5.56 6.95
N PRO A 342 13.74 4.78 7.40
CA PRO A 342 15.08 5.29 7.60
C PRO A 342 15.75 5.60 6.26
N ALA A 343 16.85 6.34 6.29
CA ALA A 343 17.71 6.46 5.13
C ALA A 343 18.18 5.06 4.69
N LEU A 344 18.07 4.74 3.40
CA LEU A 344 18.35 3.40 2.89
C LEU A 344 19.03 3.47 1.53
N ALA A 345 20.29 3.03 1.47
CA ALA A 345 21.05 2.97 0.23
C ALA A 345 20.52 1.87 -0.71
N PRO A 346 20.74 1.97 -2.03
CA PRO A 346 20.36 0.96 -3.01
C PRO A 346 20.83 -0.45 -2.61
N GLY A 347 19.95 -1.44 -2.77
CA GLY A 347 20.20 -2.84 -2.43
C GLY A 347 20.27 -3.16 -0.94
N ARG A 348 20.13 -2.16 -0.05
CA ARG A 348 20.10 -2.39 1.42
C ARG A 348 18.67 -2.64 1.90
N SER A 349 18.57 -3.40 2.99
CA SER A 349 17.29 -3.78 3.60
C SER A 349 17.14 -3.21 5.01
N THR A 350 15.90 -2.95 5.41
CA THR A 350 15.51 -2.60 6.76
C THR A 350 14.23 -3.34 7.18
N ASN A 351 14.06 -3.59 8.47
CA ASN A 351 12.84 -4.17 9.02
C ASN A 351 11.92 -3.05 9.53
N VAL A 352 10.66 -3.09 9.10
CA VAL A 352 9.65 -2.09 9.45
C VAL A 352 8.51 -2.79 10.16
N GLY A 353 8.16 -2.30 11.36
CA GLY A 353 7.01 -2.78 12.10
C GLY A 353 5.76 -2.00 11.69
N LEU A 354 4.82 -2.67 11.06
CA LEU A 354 3.49 -2.17 10.74
C LEU A 354 2.56 -2.41 11.92
N GLN A 355 1.70 -1.43 12.22
CA GLN A 355 0.55 -1.61 13.10
C GLN A 355 -0.71 -1.64 12.24
N ILE A 356 -1.36 -2.80 12.20
CA ILE A 356 -2.55 -3.06 11.39
C ILE A 356 -3.75 -3.10 12.32
N ALA A 357 -4.69 -2.18 12.12
CA ALA A 357 -5.94 -2.20 12.84
C ALA A 357 -6.80 -3.34 12.27
N THR A 358 -7.16 -4.32 13.10
CA THR A 358 -8.02 -5.42 12.69
C THR A 358 -9.50 -5.05 12.87
N PRO A 359 -10.38 -5.44 11.94
CA PRO A 359 -11.81 -5.17 12.07
C PRO A 359 -12.47 -6.00 13.19
N GLY A 360 -13.63 -5.54 13.67
CA GLY A 360 -14.44 -6.21 14.69
C GLY A 360 -15.09 -7.53 14.23
N ILE A 361 -15.02 -7.84 12.94
CA ILE A 361 -15.64 -9.02 12.33
C ILE A 361 -14.56 -10.07 12.06
N PRO A 362 -14.70 -11.30 12.58
CA PRO A 362 -13.83 -12.42 12.24
C PRO A 362 -13.86 -12.71 10.73
N GLY A 363 -12.69 -12.93 10.13
CA GLY A 363 -12.62 -13.16 8.69
C GLY A 363 -11.20 -13.30 8.18
N LEU A 364 -11.09 -13.55 6.87
CA LEU A 364 -9.85 -13.41 6.13
C LEU A 364 -9.82 -12.01 5.50
N TYR A 365 -8.67 -11.35 5.60
CA TYR A 365 -8.44 -10.02 5.05
C TYR A 365 -7.11 -9.98 4.33
N HIS A 366 -7.04 -9.16 3.30
CA HIS A 366 -5.85 -8.99 2.47
C HIS A 366 -5.21 -7.64 2.76
N VAL A 367 -3.96 -7.66 3.20
CA VAL A 367 -3.18 -6.45 3.43
C VAL A 367 -2.28 -6.22 2.24
N THR A 368 -2.35 -5.04 1.64
CA THR A 368 -1.41 -4.58 0.60
C THR A 368 -0.57 -3.44 1.15
N ILE A 369 0.75 -3.53 0.97
CA ILE A 369 1.72 -2.51 1.38
C ILE A 369 2.36 -1.85 0.16
N GLY A 370 2.68 -0.56 0.29
CA GLY A 370 3.29 0.23 -0.79
C GLY A 370 4.05 1.45 -0.27
N LEU A 371 4.94 1.99 -1.12
CA LEU A 371 5.69 3.20 -0.79
C LEU A 371 4.88 4.47 -1.06
N VAL A 372 5.18 5.52 -0.30
CA VAL A 372 4.76 6.90 -0.56
C VAL A 372 5.95 7.84 -0.58
N ASP A 373 5.81 8.97 -1.26
CA ASP A 373 6.76 10.08 -1.19
C ASP A 373 6.63 10.91 0.11
N SER A 374 7.43 11.96 0.22
CA SER A 374 7.43 12.91 1.34
C SER A 374 6.13 13.71 1.49
N ALA A 375 5.30 13.77 0.45
CA ALA A 375 3.97 14.38 0.47
C ALA A 375 2.85 13.36 0.78
N GLY A 376 3.18 12.08 0.96
CA GLY A 376 2.22 11.02 1.25
C GLY A 376 1.54 10.43 0.01
N ARG A 377 2.01 10.73 -1.20
CA ARG A 377 1.43 10.20 -2.45
C ARG A 377 1.94 8.80 -2.73
N GLY A 378 1.03 7.88 -3.05
CA GLY A 378 1.36 6.49 -3.39
C GLY A 378 2.24 6.39 -4.64
N LEU A 379 3.38 5.70 -4.51
CA LEU A 379 4.33 5.53 -5.61
C LEU A 379 3.97 4.35 -6.53
N SER A 380 2.96 3.55 -6.19
CA SER A 380 2.55 2.38 -7.00
C SER A 380 2.05 2.78 -8.38
N ALA A 381 1.35 3.90 -8.51
CA ALA A 381 0.94 4.46 -9.79
C ALA A 381 2.13 4.87 -10.67
N LEU A 382 3.28 5.15 -10.05
CA LEU A 382 4.54 5.47 -10.74
C LEU A 382 5.38 4.21 -11.02
N GLY A 383 4.85 3.01 -10.79
CA GLY A 383 5.53 1.74 -11.01
C GLY A 383 6.31 1.20 -9.80
N ALA A 384 6.20 1.81 -8.62
CA ALA A 384 6.79 1.23 -7.41
C ALA A 384 6.07 -0.05 -7.02
N ALA A 385 6.83 -1.09 -6.70
CA ALA A 385 6.26 -2.36 -6.33
C ALA A 385 5.42 -2.24 -5.04
N THR A 386 4.39 -3.08 -4.97
CA THR A 386 3.61 -3.37 -3.76
C THR A 386 3.82 -4.83 -3.37
N ALA A 387 3.41 -5.20 -2.16
CA ALA A 387 3.34 -6.59 -1.73
C ALA A 387 2.09 -6.82 -0.91
N SER A 388 1.59 -8.06 -0.91
CA SER A 388 0.40 -8.43 -0.15
C SER A 388 0.64 -9.65 0.72
N PHE A 389 -0.07 -9.72 1.85
CA PHE A 389 -0.15 -10.89 2.71
C PHE A 389 -1.50 -10.92 3.43
N ASP A 390 -1.85 -12.08 3.95
CA ASP A 390 -3.16 -12.28 4.56
C ASP A 390 -3.13 -12.05 6.07
N VAL A 391 -4.22 -11.50 6.58
CA VAL A 391 -4.53 -11.40 8.00
C VAL A 391 -5.82 -12.17 8.26
N LYS A 392 -5.76 -13.15 9.16
CA LYS A 392 -6.95 -13.87 9.60
C LYS A 392 -7.32 -13.40 11.00
N THR A 393 -8.51 -12.86 11.14
CA THR A 393 -9.01 -12.38 12.44
C THR A 393 -9.98 -13.38 13.07
N HIS A 394 -9.96 -13.44 14.40
CA HIS A 394 -10.93 -14.16 15.21
C HIS A 394 -11.32 -13.32 16.43
N LEU A 395 -12.44 -13.66 17.07
CA LEU A 395 -12.80 -13.04 18.35
C LEU A 395 -11.70 -13.34 19.39
N PRO A 396 -11.38 -12.40 20.30
CA PRO A 396 -10.39 -12.64 21.34
C PRO A 396 -10.73 -13.88 22.16
N PHE A 397 -9.73 -14.73 22.41
CA PHE A 397 -9.92 -15.88 23.28
C PHE A 397 -10.22 -15.42 24.71
N LEU A 398 -11.10 -16.13 25.40
CA LEU A 398 -11.44 -15.87 26.81
C LEU A 398 -10.58 -16.68 27.77
N VAL A 399 -9.96 -17.75 27.27
CA VAL A 399 -9.26 -18.73 28.10
C VAL A 399 -8.08 -19.35 27.36
N ASN A 400 -6.95 -19.47 28.05
CA ASN A 400 -5.87 -20.35 27.62
C ASN A 400 -6.06 -21.72 28.31
N ALA A 401 -6.18 -22.79 27.52
CA ALA A 401 -6.54 -24.10 28.03
C ALA A 401 -5.60 -25.20 27.53
N SER A 402 -5.24 -26.11 28.43
CA SER A 402 -4.55 -27.36 28.12
C SER A 402 -5.47 -28.52 28.47
N VAL A 403 -5.86 -29.29 27.45
CA VAL A 403 -6.80 -30.41 27.57
C VAL A 403 -6.03 -31.72 27.55
N ASN A 404 -6.12 -32.48 28.63
CA ASN A 404 -5.58 -33.84 28.71
C ASN A 404 -6.67 -34.85 28.35
N ILE A 405 -6.55 -35.44 27.16
CA ILE A 405 -7.39 -36.52 26.64
C ILE A 405 -6.57 -37.81 26.66
N PRO A 406 -7.07 -38.91 27.25
CA PRO A 406 -6.41 -40.20 27.16
C PRO A 406 -6.18 -40.62 25.71
N ILE A 407 -4.95 -41.01 25.38
CA ILE A 407 -4.57 -41.43 24.02
C ILE A 407 -5.21 -42.78 23.62
N ALA A 408 -5.65 -43.58 24.60
CA ALA A 408 -6.36 -44.83 24.39
C ALA A 408 -7.79 -44.69 24.94
N LEU A 409 -8.75 -44.68 24.03
CA LEU A 409 -10.18 -44.54 24.31
C LEU A 409 -10.89 -45.87 24.01
N HIS A 410 -12.09 -46.05 24.54
CA HIS A 410 -12.91 -47.24 24.32
C HIS A 410 -14.27 -46.82 23.77
N ARG A 411 -14.65 -47.34 22.60
CA ARG A 411 -15.84 -46.88 21.87
C ARG A 411 -17.09 -46.95 22.76
N GLY A 412 -17.89 -45.89 22.79
CA GLY A 412 -19.12 -45.84 23.58
C GLY A 412 -18.93 -45.76 25.10
N GLU A 413 -17.70 -45.61 25.59
CA GLU A 413 -17.39 -45.45 27.01
C GLU A 413 -16.83 -44.07 27.33
N ALA A 414 -17.14 -43.60 28.54
CA ALA A 414 -16.60 -42.35 29.06
C ALA A 414 -15.15 -42.53 29.52
N SER A 415 -14.30 -41.57 29.15
CA SER A 415 -12.96 -41.40 29.71
C SER A 415 -12.86 -40.05 30.41
N LEU A 416 -12.06 -39.94 31.46
CA LEU A 416 -11.89 -38.66 32.17
C LEU A 416 -11.11 -37.67 31.30
N LEU A 417 -11.73 -36.53 31.04
CA LEU A 417 -11.11 -35.33 30.47
C LEU A 417 -10.67 -34.41 31.60
N VAL A 418 -9.44 -33.92 31.55
CA VAL A 418 -8.96 -32.87 32.47
C VAL A 418 -8.57 -31.64 31.66
N VAL A 419 -9.26 -30.53 31.89
CA VAL A 419 -8.97 -29.25 31.24
C VAL A 419 -8.34 -28.32 32.28
N LYS A 420 -7.03 -28.07 32.16
CA LYS A 420 -6.38 -27.00 32.92
C LYS A 420 -6.60 -25.69 32.18
N TYR A 421 -7.05 -24.65 32.87
CA TYR A 421 -7.36 -23.37 32.25
C TYR A 421 -6.81 -22.18 33.02
N VAL A 422 -6.59 -21.09 32.28
CA VAL A 422 -6.24 -19.76 32.77
C VAL A 422 -7.18 -18.76 32.12
N ALA A 423 -7.99 -18.04 32.90
CA ALA A 423 -8.89 -17.02 32.35
C ALA A 423 -8.06 -15.83 31.84
N LEU A 424 -8.34 -15.39 30.62
CA LEU A 424 -7.72 -14.21 30.03
C LEU A 424 -8.48 -12.95 30.47
N ALA A 425 -7.82 -11.79 30.47
CA ALA A 425 -8.45 -10.53 30.87
C ALA A 425 -9.70 -10.18 30.02
N THR A 426 -9.72 -10.66 28.78
CA THR A 426 -10.84 -10.61 27.83
C THR A 426 -12.10 -11.32 28.30
N SER A 427 -12.03 -12.23 29.29
CA SER A 427 -13.20 -12.84 29.94
C SER A 427 -14.04 -11.84 30.77
N GLY A 428 -13.56 -10.62 31.01
CA GLY A 428 -14.37 -9.57 31.62
C GLY A 428 -14.84 -9.89 33.05
N ILE A 429 -16.14 -9.78 33.31
CA ILE A 429 -16.74 -9.93 34.65
C ILE A 429 -17.93 -10.89 34.71
N VAL A 430 -18.29 -11.51 33.58
CA VAL A 430 -19.46 -12.39 33.48
C VAL A 430 -18.99 -13.85 33.43
N ASP A 431 -19.75 -14.73 34.05
CA ASP A 431 -19.52 -16.18 33.95
C ASP A 431 -19.70 -16.68 32.50
N HIS A 432 -18.79 -17.53 32.04
CA HIS A 432 -18.87 -18.10 30.69
C HIS A 432 -19.12 -19.61 30.70
N ASN A 433 -20.11 -20.09 29.97
CA ASN A 433 -20.43 -21.53 29.94
C ASN A 433 -19.69 -22.23 28.81
N LEU A 434 -18.71 -23.07 29.15
CA LEU A 434 -17.80 -23.66 28.19
C LEU A 434 -18.16 -25.10 27.83
N ILE A 435 -18.04 -25.40 26.55
CA ILE A 435 -18.05 -26.74 25.98
C ILE A 435 -16.72 -27.01 25.28
N LEU A 436 -16.33 -28.27 25.16
CA LEU A 436 -15.25 -28.72 24.28
C LEU A 436 -15.89 -29.21 22.98
N ALA A 437 -15.67 -28.51 21.88
CA ALA A 437 -16.01 -28.99 20.56
C ALA A 437 -14.84 -29.80 20.00
N TRP A 438 -15.11 -30.94 19.37
CA TRP A 438 -14.08 -31.85 18.88
C TRP A 438 -14.45 -32.53 17.57
N GLN A 439 -13.43 -32.88 16.78
CA GLN A 439 -13.53 -33.57 15.50
C GLN A 439 -12.50 -34.69 15.43
N ALA A 440 -12.94 -35.89 15.08
CA ALA A 440 -12.05 -37.02 14.81
C ALA A 440 -11.79 -37.13 13.31
N ILE A 441 -10.52 -36.96 12.92
CA ILE A 441 -10.04 -36.95 11.54
C ILE A 441 -9.30 -38.26 11.28
N ASP A 442 -9.66 -38.98 10.22
CA ASP A 442 -8.94 -40.20 9.81
C ASP A 442 -7.56 -39.80 9.28
N VAL A 443 -6.51 -40.38 9.88
CA VAL A 443 -5.11 -40.02 9.62
C VAL A 443 -4.62 -40.37 8.21
N ARG A 444 -5.33 -41.23 7.48
CA ARG A 444 -4.96 -41.66 6.12
C ARG A 444 -5.62 -40.79 5.06
N THR A 445 -6.85 -40.35 5.33
CA THR A 445 -7.68 -39.60 4.36
C THR A 445 -7.76 -38.12 4.66
N SER A 446 -7.35 -37.68 5.85
CA SER A 446 -7.49 -36.31 6.35
C SER A 446 -8.94 -35.81 6.34
N ARG A 447 -9.92 -36.73 6.34
CA ARG A 447 -11.36 -36.40 6.39
C ARG A 447 -11.89 -36.50 7.81
N THR A 448 -12.72 -35.54 8.20
CA THR A 448 -13.51 -35.62 9.43
C THR A 448 -14.48 -36.79 9.33
N VAL A 449 -14.34 -37.76 10.23
CA VAL A 449 -15.18 -38.97 10.30
C VAL A 449 -16.40 -38.72 11.18
N ILE A 450 -16.19 -38.01 12.29
CA ILE A 450 -17.24 -37.66 13.24
C ILE A 450 -16.82 -36.42 14.03
N GLN A 451 -17.79 -35.67 14.50
CA GLN A 451 -17.61 -34.51 15.37
C GLN A 451 -18.64 -34.50 16.49
N GLY A 452 -18.34 -33.82 17.58
CA GLY A 452 -19.23 -33.72 18.72
C GLY A 452 -18.83 -32.62 19.69
N THR A 453 -19.59 -32.51 20.76
CA THR A 453 -19.33 -31.57 21.86
C THR A 453 -19.38 -32.30 23.20
N THR A 454 -18.59 -31.81 24.15
CA THR A 454 -18.56 -32.30 25.53
C THR A 454 -18.74 -31.11 26.46
N ALA A 455 -19.75 -31.13 27.33
CA ALA A 455 -19.93 -30.08 28.32
C ALA A 455 -18.75 -30.09 29.32
N ILE A 456 -18.18 -28.92 29.61
CA ILE A 456 -17.00 -28.79 30.46
C ILE A 456 -17.36 -28.15 31.79
N GLY A 457 -17.81 -26.90 31.78
CA GLY A 457 -18.12 -26.16 32.99
C GLY A 457 -18.16 -24.65 32.78
N VAL A 458 -18.38 -23.92 33.87
CA VAL A 458 -18.47 -22.46 33.87
C VAL A 458 -17.11 -21.85 34.21
N LEU A 459 -16.54 -21.10 33.29
CA LEU A 459 -15.36 -20.26 33.49
C LEU A 459 -15.76 -19.01 34.29
N LYS A 460 -15.07 -18.81 35.41
CA LYS A 460 -15.16 -17.57 36.19
C LYS A 460 -14.06 -16.61 35.72
N PRO A 461 -14.36 -15.36 35.37
CA PRO A 461 -13.34 -14.42 34.93
C PRO A 461 -12.24 -14.20 35.96
N GLY A 462 -11.01 -14.03 35.48
CA GLY A 462 -9.82 -13.83 36.32
C GLY A 462 -9.42 -15.01 37.21
N ALA A 463 -10.05 -16.19 37.03
CA ALA A 463 -9.71 -17.40 37.77
C ALA A 463 -8.96 -18.40 36.89
N ASP A 464 -8.07 -19.16 37.54
CA ASP A 464 -7.38 -20.30 36.94
C ASP A 464 -7.80 -21.57 37.66
N GLY A 465 -7.83 -22.71 36.95
CA GLY A 465 -8.28 -23.93 37.58
C GLY A 465 -8.31 -25.15 36.68
N PHE A 466 -9.14 -26.10 37.09
CA PHE A 466 -9.35 -27.37 36.40
C PHE A 466 -10.84 -27.62 36.20
N PHE A 467 -11.21 -28.05 35.00
CA PHE A 467 -12.48 -28.73 34.75
C PHE A 467 -12.26 -30.23 34.59
N TYR A 468 -13.22 -31.00 35.07
CA TYR A 468 -13.27 -32.44 34.94
C TYR A 468 -14.57 -32.81 34.24
N ALA A 469 -14.48 -33.51 33.11
CA ALA A 469 -15.64 -33.89 32.33
C ALA A 469 -15.52 -35.32 31.80
N PRO A 470 -16.63 -36.04 31.62
CA PRO A 470 -16.63 -37.31 30.90
C PRO A 470 -16.54 -37.05 29.39
N PHE A 471 -15.48 -37.55 28.74
CA PHE A 471 -15.38 -37.61 27.29
C PHE A 471 -15.92 -38.95 26.79
N LEU A 472 -17.09 -38.96 26.15
CA LEU A 472 -17.66 -40.15 25.55
C LEU A 472 -17.00 -40.41 24.20
N ALA A 473 -16.21 -41.48 24.10
CA ALA A 473 -15.52 -41.79 22.86
C ALA A 473 -16.53 -42.18 21.74
N PRO A 474 -16.35 -41.69 20.51
CA PRO A 474 -17.27 -42.00 19.43
C PRO A 474 -17.29 -43.50 19.11
N ASN A 475 -18.43 -43.98 18.59
CA ASN A 475 -18.62 -45.40 18.30
C ASN A 475 -17.94 -45.84 16.97
N ILE A 476 -16.64 -45.56 16.86
CA ILE A 476 -15.77 -45.89 15.72
C ILE A 476 -14.48 -46.52 16.25
N ARG A 477 -13.76 -47.29 15.42
CA ARG A 477 -12.53 -47.99 15.83
C ARG A 477 -11.36 -47.60 14.95
N GLY A 478 -10.19 -47.47 15.56
CA GLY A 478 -8.94 -47.17 14.86
C GLY A 478 -8.20 -45.97 15.46
N SER A 479 -7.21 -45.49 14.73
CA SER A 479 -6.40 -44.33 15.13
C SER A 479 -6.85 -43.08 14.39
N TYR A 480 -7.04 -42.01 15.14
CA TYR A 480 -7.58 -40.73 14.65
C TYR A 480 -6.75 -39.56 15.19
N LYS A 481 -6.72 -38.50 14.40
CA LYS A 481 -6.28 -37.17 14.86
C LYS A 481 -7.51 -36.46 15.42
N LEU A 482 -7.53 -36.21 16.73
CA LEU A 482 -8.61 -35.53 17.42
C LEU A 482 -8.26 -34.05 17.56
N THR A 483 -8.93 -33.20 16.77
CA THR A 483 -8.83 -31.74 16.85
C THR A 483 -9.93 -31.22 17.75
N TYR A 484 -9.61 -30.27 18.65
CA TYR A 484 -10.57 -29.78 19.65
C TYR A 484 -10.29 -28.34 20.07
N GLU A 485 -11.32 -27.65 20.54
CA GLU A 485 -11.26 -26.27 21.07
C GLU A 485 -12.36 -26.05 22.11
N LEU A 486 -12.17 -25.10 23.03
CA LEU A 486 -13.23 -24.65 23.92
C LEU A 486 -14.11 -23.62 23.21
N ARG A 487 -15.42 -23.74 23.41
CA ARG A 487 -16.43 -22.83 22.86
C ARG A 487 -17.40 -22.34 23.93
N GLU A 488 -17.92 -21.14 23.72
CA GLU A 488 -19.13 -20.64 24.36
C GLU A 488 -20.21 -20.48 23.27
N GLY A 489 -21.24 -21.32 23.32
CA GLY A 489 -22.16 -21.47 22.20
C GLY A 489 -21.42 -21.88 20.92
N ASP A 490 -21.55 -21.07 19.86
CA ASP A 490 -20.89 -21.29 18.56
C ASP A 490 -19.54 -20.57 18.41
N VAL A 491 -19.11 -19.82 19.42
CA VAL A 491 -17.88 -19.02 19.39
C VAL A 491 -16.72 -19.80 20.01
N ALA A 492 -15.61 -19.93 19.29
CA ALA A 492 -14.36 -20.46 19.84
C ALA A 492 -13.73 -19.46 20.81
N VAL A 493 -13.42 -19.92 22.02
CA VAL A 493 -12.87 -19.08 23.10
C VAL A 493 -11.49 -19.53 23.58
N SER A 494 -10.92 -20.56 22.94
CA SER A 494 -9.53 -20.99 23.10
C SER A 494 -8.91 -21.30 21.73
N GLU A 495 -7.59 -21.40 21.68
CA GLU A 495 -6.90 -21.97 20.53
C GLU A 495 -7.39 -23.40 20.22
N THR A 496 -7.43 -23.74 18.94
CA THR A 496 -7.67 -25.11 18.49
C THR A 496 -6.41 -25.95 18.68
N ALA A 497 -6.52 -27.03 19.45
CA ALA A 497 -5.44 -27.97 19.70
C ALA A 497 -5.72 -29.31 19.00
N THR A 498 -4.73 -30.19 18.96
CA THR A 498 -4.89 -31.50 18.35
C THR A 498 -4.04 -32.56 19.05
N THR A 499 -4.59 -33.76 19.22
CA THR A 499 -3.87 -34.94 19.74
C THR A 499 -4.20 -36.19 18.92
N ASN A 500 -3.33 -37.20 18.98
CA ASN A 500 -3.61 -38.50 18.38
C ASN A 500 -4.26 -39.42 19.41
N VAL A 501 -5.34 -40.09 19.02
CA VAL A 501 -6.07 -41.04 19.86
C VAL A 501 -6.27 -42.36 19.12
N THR A 502 -6.30 -43.45 19.88
CA THR A 502 -6.72 -44.78 19.41
C THR A 502 -8.00 -45.17 20.11
N ILE A 503 -9.02 -45.51 19.35
CA ILE A 503 -10.32 -45.93 19.86
C ILE A 503 -10.44 -47.45 19.72
N ASN A 504 -10.44 -48.12 20.87
CA ASN A 504 -10.48 -49.56 21.04
C ASN A 504 -11.92 -50.08 21.18
N GLN A 505 -12.05 -51.40 21.25
CA GLN A 505 -13.29 -52.05 21.68
C GLN A 505 -13.68 -51.62 23.10
N PRO A 506 -14.96 -51.81 23.52
CA PRO A 506 -15.35 -51.63 24.92
C PRO A 506 -14.42 -52.40 25.86
N ARG A 507 -14.19 -51.87 27.06
CA ARG A 507 -13.42 -52.56 28.09
C ARG A 507 -14.15 -53.86 28.45
N THR A 508 -13.42 -54.95 28.47
CA THR A 508 -13.90 -56.22 29.04
C THR A 508 -13.43 -56.28 30.48
N TYR A 509 -14.37 -56.31 31.42
CA TYR A 509 -14.05 -56.55 32.82
C TYR A 509 -14.03 -58.05 33.11
N PRO A 510 -13.25 -58.54 34.10
CA PRO A 510 -13.13 -59.97 34.40
C PRO A 510 -14.46 -60.68 34.72
N ASP A 511 -15.50 -59.92 35.08
CA ASP A 511 -16.87 -60.35 35.37
C ASP A 511 -17.82 -60.38 34.16
N ASP A 512 -17.40 -59.87 33.00
CA ASP A 512 -18.19 -59.87 31.76
C ASP A 512 -18.11 -61.21 30.98
N GLU A 513 -17.15 -62.08 31.30
CA GLU A 513 -17.06 -63.42 30.70
C GLU A 513 -17.88 -64.46 31.47
N GLY A 514 -19.19 -64.48 31.19
CA GLY A 514 -20.03 -65.66 31.45
C GLY A 514 -21.32 -65.36 32.18
N GLY A 515 -22.46 -65.55 31.48
CA GLY A 515 -23.82 -65.35 31.98
C GLY A 515 -24.21 -66.22 33.17
N ARG A 516 -23.68 -65.91 34.36
CA ARG A 516 -24.20 -66.36 35.63
C ARG A 516 -24.79 -65.16 36.36
N THR A 517 -26.11 -65.14 36.46
CA THR A 517 -26.81 -64.33 37.47
C THR A 517 -26.21 -64.67 38.84
N PRO A 518 -25.73 -63.69 39.62
CA PRO A 518 -25.31 -63.98 40.99
C PRO A 518 -26.48 -64.58 41.75
N GLY A 519 -26.28 -65.75 42.39
CA GLY A 519 -27.27 -66.33 43.29
C GLY A 519 -27.58 -65.38 44.46
N PRO A 520 -28.73 -65.54 45.14
CA PRO A 520 -29.14 -64.64 46.20
C PRO A 520 -28.06 -64.54 47.29
N ILE A 521 -27.65 -63.32 47.60
CA ILE A 521 -26.66 -63.03 48.64
C ILE A 521 -27.28 -63.41 49.99
N THR A 522 -26.77 -64.48 50.60
CA THR A 522 -27.07 -64.81 52.00
C THR A 522 -26.08 -64.05 52.87
N ILE A 523 -26.52 -62.96 53.51
CA ILE A 523 -25.73 -62.23 54.49
C ILE A 523 -25.70 -63.05 55.77
N THR A 524 -24.58 -63.73 56.03
CA THR A 524 -24.32 -64.32 57.36
C THR A 524 -23.48 -63.32 58.15
N PRO A 525 -23.93 -62.81 59.30
CA PRO A 525 -23.13 -61.90 60.11
C PRO A 525 -21.91 -62.65 60.64
N GLN A 526 -20.70 -62.25 60.24
CA GLN A 526 -19.48 -62.68 60.92
C GLN A 526 -19.16 -61.74 62.11
N PRO A 527 -18.77 -62.27 63.28
CA PRO A 527 -18.31 -61.45 64.39
C PRO A 527 -17.05 -60.67 64.03
N THR A 528 -17.01 -59.40 64.41
CA THR A 528 -15.87 -58.48 64.20
C THR A 528 -14.58 -59.05 64.79
N PRO A 529 -13.46 -59.11 64.04
CA PRO A 529 -12.18 -59.51 64.60
C PRO A 529 -11.65 -58.44 65.56
N ARG A 530 -11.35 -58.81 66.81
CA ARG A 530 -10.61 -57.95 67.73
C ARG A 530 -9.15 -57.87 67.26
N LEU A 531 -8.74 -56.71 66.73
CA LEU A 531 -7.34 -56.40 66.46
C LEU A 531 -6.56 -56.32 67.78
N ARG A 532 -5.62 -57.26 67.98
CA ARG A 532 -4.66 -57.25 69.08
C ARG A 532 -3.34 -56.73 68.52
N ILE A 533 -3.06 -55.43 68.72
CA ILE A 533 -1.79 -54.81 68.33
C ILE A 533 -0.77 -55.13 69.44
N PRO A 534 0.35 -55.82 69.15
CA PRO A 534 1.42 -56.00 70.12
C PRO A 534 2.31 -54.73 70.15
N PHE A 535 2.32 -54.04 71.27
CA PHE A 535 3.31 -52.99 71.56
C PHE A 535 4.64 -53.64 72.00
N PRO A 536 5.81 -53.17 71.53
CA PRO A 536 7.09 -53.59 72.07
C PRO A 536 7.30 -53.02 73.49
N SER A 537 7.71 -53.90 74.41
CA SER A 537 8.00 -53.57 75.81
C SER A 537 9.24 -52.67 75.95
N PRO A 538 9.19 -51.60 76.77
CA PRO A 538 10.37 -50.81 77.11
C PRO A 538 11.17 -51.51 78.21
N THR A 539 12.46 -51.76 77.96
CA THR A 539 13.40 -52.14 79.00
C THR A 539 13.80 -50.93 79.85
N GLY A 540 13.40 -50.94 81.12
CA GLY A 540 14.32 -50.63 82.24
C GLY A 540 14.42 -49.18 82.73
N ASN A 541 13.59 -48.87 83.73
CA ASN A 541 13.91 -48.17 84.98
C ASN A 541 14.56 -46.77 84.96
N VAL A 542 13.74 -45.71 85.05
CA VAL A 542 13.82 -44.66 86.09
C VAL A 542 12.42 -44.06 86.33
N VAL A 543 11.89 -44.14 87.55
CA VAL A 543 10.75 -43.37 88.11
C VAL A 543 11.16 -43.12 89.58
N PRO A 544 11.01 -41.92 90.20
CA PRO A 544 9.76 -41.15 90.36
C PRO A 544 9.94 -39.60 90.34
N SER A 545 8.97 -38.68 90.44
CA SER A 545 7.56 -38.63 90.89
C SER A 545 6.90 -37.36 90.31
N LEU A 546 5.56 -37.38 90.17
CA LEU A 546 4.73 -36.24 89.79
C LEU A 546 4.54 -35.22 90.93
N ASN A 547 4.53 -33.94 90.58
CA ASN A 547 3.77 -32.90 91.29
C ASN A 547 3.03 -32.04 90.25
N LEU A 548 1.69 -32.14 90.25
CA LEU A 548 0.79 -31.28 89.48
C LEU A 548 0.09 -30.30 90.43
N PRO A 549 -0.06 -29.03 90.03
CA PRO A 549 -1.22 -28.26 90.44
C PRO A 549 -2.05 -27.79 89.23
N SER A 550 -3.31 -28.22 89.27
CA SER A 550 -4.58 -27.65 88.77
C SER A 550 -4.58 -26.40 87.87
N LEU A 551 -5.24 -26.55 86.73
CA LEU A 551 -5.79 -25.49 85.88
C LEU A 551 -6.90 -24.68 86.58
N PRO A 552 -6.98 -23.36 86.37
CA PRO A 552 -8.21 -22.59 86.52
C PRO A 552 -8.87 -22.29 85.15
N THR A 553 -10.18 -22.47 85.09
CA THR A 553 -11.08 -21.95 84.04
C THR A 553 -11.67 -20.58 84.48
N PRO A 554 -12.62 -19.93 83.75
CA PRO A 554 -12.38 -18.74 82.94
C PRO A 554 -13.15 -17.48 83.41
N ARG A 555 -12.67 -16.28 83.08
CA ARG A 555 -13.44 -15.02 83.08
C ARG A 555 -12.82 -14.14 81.98
N GLY A 556 -13.51 -13.46 81.08
CA GLY A 556 -14.79 -12.77 81.14
C GLY A 556 -14.56 -11.39 80.52
N LYS A 557 -15.31 -11.07 79.46
CA LYS A 557 -15.35 -9.82 78.65
C LYS A 557 -15.25 -8.51 79.47
N PRO A 558 -14.83 -7.36 78.87
CA PRO A 558 -15.81 -6.50 78.17
C PRO A 558 -15.29 -5.83 76.88
N THR A 559 -16.15 -5.82 75.86
CA THR A 559 -16.23 -4.79 74.80
C THR A 559 -16.94 -3.54 75.37
N PRO A 560 -17.16 -2.42 74.66
CA PRO A 560 -16.52 -1.85 73.45
C PRO A 560 -16.21 -0.33 73.62
N THR A 561 -15.63 0.36 72.62
CA THR A 561 -16.22 1.57 71.98
C THR A 561 -15.31 2.17 70.89
N PRO A 562 -15.87 2.96 69.94
CA PRO A 562 -15.39 3.04 68.56
C PRO A 562 -14.75 4.38 68.20
N ARG A 563 -13.88 4.37 67.19
CA ARG A 563 -13.97 5.19 65.97
C ARG A 563 -12.93 4.73 64.95
#